data_AF-A0A974NTM9-F1
#
_entry.id   AF-A0A974NTM9-F1
#
_cell.length_a   1.000
_cell.length_b   1.000
_cell.length_c   1.000
_cell.angle_alpha   90.00
_cell.angle_beta   90.00
_cell.angle_gamma   90.00
#
_symmetry.space_group_name_H-M   'P 1'
#
loop_
_entity.id
_entity.type
_entity.pdbx_description
1 polymer ?
#
loop_
_entity_poly.entity_id
_entity_poly.type
_entity_poly.pdbx_seq_one_letter_code
_entity_poly.pdbx_strand_id
1 'polypeptide(L)'
;MRLSLILIAAVSGLAGCTQEARQIGPTVPQTAPVGNTDPRIPAYQSNIYQVAQGGRYFLWYGCSSCHAEGAPGHLNLARQDRRRGNGFARVFDVIAHGHGPRDYANRIPVEQLWQITAYVRDLPLHYPEKRRRLAADQTAEPTGKTWTGPQ
;
A
#
# COMPACT_ATOMS: atom_id res chain seq x y z
N MET A 1 -36.93 5.05 46.85
CA MET A 1 -35.81 4.18 46.40
C MET A 1 -35.99 3.63 44.98
N ARG A 2 -37.17 3.17 44.56
CA ARG A 2 -37.41 2.66 43.19
C ARG A 2 -37.39 3.73 42.09
N LEU A 3 -37.83 4.95 42.38
CA LEU A 3 -37.82 6.07 41.41
C LEU A 3 -36.39 6.56 41.07
N SER A 4 -35.48 6.49 42.04
CA SER A 4 -34.08 6.93 41.89
C SER A 4 -33.26 5.99 40.98
N LEU A 5 -33.56 4.69 40.96
CA LEU A 5 -32.90 3.74 40.06
C LEU A 5 -33.31 3.92 38.59
N ILE A 6 -34.57 4.31 38.34
CA ILE A 6 -35.09 4.50 36.96
C ILE A 6 -34.43 5.74 36.32
N LEU A 7 -34.23 6.80 37.10
CA LEU A 7 -33.54 8.02 36.64
C LEU A 7 -32.07 7.78 36.30
N ILE A 8 -31.37 6.95 37.06
CA ILE A 8 -29.94 6.64 36.79
C ILE A 8 -29.79 5.79 35.53
N ALA A 9 -30.70 4.84 35.27
CA ALA A 9 -30.67 4.03 34.06
C ALA A 9 -30.94 4.85 32.78
N ALA A 10 -31.82 5.84 32.85
CA ALA A 10 -32.14 6.71 31.71
C ALA A 10 -30.99 7.66 31.33
N VAL A 11 -30.22 8.16 32.32
CA VAL A 11 -29.08 9.06 32.07
C VAL A 11 -27.90 8.32 31.43
N SER A 12 -27.69 7.05 31.78
CA SER A 12 -26.60 6.23 31.22
C SER A 12 -26.77 5.87 29.73
N GLY A 13 -28.01 5.85 29.22
CA GLY A 13 -28.27 5.54 27.81
C GLY A 13 -27.93 6.68 26.83
N LEU A 14 -27.82 7.93 27.31
CA LEU A 14 -27.64 9.12 26.48
C LEU A 14 -26.16 9.52 26.29
N ALA A 15 -25.23 8.94 27.06
CA ALA A 15 -23.80 9.22 26.95
C ALA A 15 -23.06 8.32 25.93
N GLY A 16 -23.75 7.35 25.32
CA GLY A 16 -23.15 6.40 24.37
C GLY A 16 -22.91 6.95 22.95
N CYS A 17 -23.44 8.12 22.61
CA CYS A 17 -23.23 8.76 21.32
C CYS A 17 -22.07 9.75 21.38
N THR A 18 -20.86 9.30 21.78
CA THR A 18 -19.68 10.09 21.42
C THR A 18 -19.53 9.99 19.91
N GLN A 19 -19.56 11.14 19.24
CA GLN A 19 -19.31 11.25 17.82
C GLN A 19 -17.90 10.69 17.58
N GLU A 20 -17.82 9.49 17.02
CA GLU A 20 -16.57 8.92 16.58
C GLU A 20 -16.08 9.77 15.41
N ALA A 21 -15.36 10.84 15.72
CA ALA A 21 -14.69 11.69 14.75
C ALA A 21 -13.56 10.86 14.15
N ARG A 22 -13.91 9.95 13.23
CA ARG A 22 -12.94 9.23 12.43
C ARG A 22 -12.21 10.29 11.63
N GLN A 23 -10.95 10.53 11.95
CA GLN A 23 -10.10 11.31 11.08
C GLN A 23 -10.07 10.56 9.75
N ILE A 24 -10.83 11.06 8.77
CA ILE A 24 -10.76 10.57 7.41
C ILE A 24 -9.33 10.85 7.01
N GLY A 25 -8.58 9.76 6.76
CA GLY A 25 -7.21 9.85 6.31
C GLY A 25 -7.10 10.71 5.05
N PRO A 26 -5.88 11.02 4.61
CA PRO A 26 -5.70 11.77 3.37
C PRO A 26 -6.52 11.13 2.26
N THR A 27 -7.21 11.97 1.49
CA THR A 27 -8.00 11.50 0.34
C THR A 27 -7.11 10.65 -0.55
N VAL A 28 -7.61 9.49 -0.95
CA VAL A 28 -6.93 8.58 -1.89
C VAL A 28 -6.43 9.39 -3.10
N PRO A 29 -5.11 9.45 -3.36
CA PRO A 29 -4.53 10.00 -4.56
C PRO A 29 -5.33 9.59 -5.80
N GLN A 30 -5.74 10.60 -6.58
CA GLN A 30 -6.36 10.40 -7.89
C GLN A 30 -5.38 10.72 -9.03
N THR A 31 -4.16 11.10 -8.69
CA THR A 31 -3.12 11.57 -9.62
C THR A 31 -1.75 11.04 -9.23
N ALA A 32 -0.83 11.05 -10.19
CA ALA A 32 0.58 10.78 -9.95
C ALA A 32 1.19 11.75 -8.90
N PRO A 33 2.28 11.36 -8.22
CA PRO A 33 3.02 12.25 -7.32
C PRO A 33 3.63 13.44 -8.07
N VAL A 34 3.50 14.63 -7.49
CA VAL A 34 4.11 15.87 -7.98
C VAL A 34 5.52 16.00 -7.40
N GLY A 35 6.44 15.16 -7.91
CA GLY A 35 7.82 15.12 -7.45
C GLY A 35 8.03 14.43 -6.10
N ASN A 36 9.26 14.48 -5.59
CA ASN A 36 9.64 13.77 -4.36
C ASN A 36 9.21 14.48 -3.06
N THR A 37 8.73 15.72 -3.17
CA THR A 37 8.25 16.55 -2.05
C THR A 37 6.73 16.56 -1.95
N ASP A 38 6.04 15.71 -2.70
CA ASP A 38 4.59 15.62 -2.67
C ASP A 38 4.10 15.28 -1.24
N PRO A 39 3.22 16.11 -0.64
CA PRO A 39 2.82 15.97 0.76
C PRO A 39 2.02 14.69 1.03
N ARG A 40 1.55 13.99 -0.01
CA ARG A 40 0.83 12.71 0.13
C ARG A 40 1.78 11.53 0.40
N ILE A 41 3.07 11.64 0.04
CA ILE A 41 4.04 10.54 0.14
C ILE A 41 4.12 9.91 1.54
N PRO A 42 4.20 10.67 2.65
CA PRO A 42 4.30 10.07 3.98
C PRO A 42 3.11 9.17 4.34
N ALA A 43 1.92 9.46 3.82
CA ALA A 43 0.73 8.65 4.06
C ALA A 43 0.82 7.24 3.49
N TYR A 44 1.72 7.02 2.52
CA TYR A 44 1.98 5.74 1.86
C TYR A 44 3.29 5.13 2.34
N GLN A 45 4.38 5.88 2.22
CA GLN A 45 5.73 5.35 2.45
C GLN A 45 6.02 5.09 3.93
N SER A 46 5.39 5.84 4.84
CA SER A 46 5.55 5.68 6.29
C SER A 46 4.42 4.86 6.94
N ASN A 47 3.46 4.38 6.14
CA ASN A 47 2.31 3.63 6.63
C ASN A 47 2.47 2.14 6.31
N ILE A 48 2.65 1.32 7.35
CA ILE A 48 2.88 -0.13 7.21
C ILE A 48 1.74 -0.84 6.48
N TYR A 49 0.49 -0.39 6.67
CA TYR A 49 -0.66 -0.96 5.97
C TYR A 49 -0.56 -0.69 4.46
N GLN A 50 -0.23 0.54 4.06
CA GLN A 50 -0.11 0.91 2.65
C GLN A 50 1.05 0.18 1.96
N VAL A 51 2.18 0.03 2.66
CA VAL A 51 3.32 -0.78 2.20
C VAL A 51 2.92 -2.24 2.03
N ALA A 52 2.21 -2.84 2.99
CA ALA A 52 1.76 -4.22 2.91
C ALA A 52 0.78 -4.45 1.75
N GLN A 53 -0.18 -3.53 1.54
CA GLN A 53 -1.08 -3.58 0.38
C GLN A 53 -0.28 -3.50 -0.93
N GLY A 54 0.73 -2.63 -1.01
CA GLY A 54 1.63 -2.57 -2.16
C GLY A 54 2.33 -3.88 -2.48
N GLY A 55 2.73 -4.62 -1.44
CA GLY A 55 3.31 -5.96 -1.59
C GLY A 55 2.32 -6.98 -2.18
N ARG A 56 1.05 -6.93 -1.79
CA ARG A 56 0.00 -7.79 -2.38
C ARG A 56 -0.20 -7.44 -3.85
N TYR A 57 -0.37 -6.16 -4.16
CA TYR A 57 -0.52 -5.69 -5.55
C TYR A 57 0.68 -6.02 -6.43
N PHE A 58 1.89 -5.99 -5.90
CA PHE A 58 3.09 -6.43 -6.61
C PHE A 58 2.98 -7.88 -7.11
N LEU A 59 2.38 -8.78 -6.33
CA LEU A 59 2.13 -10.17 -6.77
C LEU A 59 0.95 -10.26 -7.73
N TRP A 60 -0.15 -9.57 -7.40
CA TRP A 60 -1.40 -9.60 -8.16
C TRP A 60 -1.21 -9.09 -9.59
N TYR A 61 -0.44 -8.02 -9.79
CA TYR A 61 -0.13 -7.47 -11.11
C TYR A 61 1.06 -8.13 -11.80
N GLY A 62 1.57 -9.23 -11.24
CA GLY A 62 2.56 -10.09 -11.88
C GLY A 62 3.99 -9.56 -11.86
N CYS A 63 4.32 -8.58 -11.01
CA CYS A 63 5.69 -8.03 -10.93
C CYS A 63 6.71 -9.11 -10.50
N SER A 64 6.30 -10.10 -9.71
CA SER A 64 7.14 -11.24 -9.31
C SER A 64 7.58 -12.13 -10.49
N SER A 65 6.90 -12.09 -11.64
CA SER A 65 7.31 -12.88 -12.81
C SER A 65 8.69 -12.50 -13.34
N CYS A 66 9.09 -11.24 -13.20
CA CYS A 66 10.42 -10.74 -13.58
C CYS A 66 11.33 -10.51 -12.36
N HIS A 67 10.75 -10.15 -11.20
CA HIS A 67 11.51 -9.74 -10.02
C HIS A 67 11.66 -10.82 -8.94
N ALA A 68 10.99 -11.97 -9.07
CA ALA A 68 10.80 -12.98 -8.03
C ALA A 68 10.03 -12.44 -6.81
N GLU A 69 9.51 -13.36 -5.99
CA GLU A 69 8.85 -13.01 -4.72
C GLU A 69 9.87 -12.40 -3.74
N GLY A 70 9.51 -11.27 -3.12
CA GLY A 70 10.43 -10.48 -2.29
C GLY A 70 11.49 -9.68 -3.09
N ALA A 71 11.39 -9.66 -4.41
CA ALA A 71 12.23 -8.93 -5.35
C ALA A 71 13.77 -9.22 -5.41
N PRO A 72 14.29 -10.43 -5.11
CA PRO A 72 15.70 -10.76 -5.25
C PRO A 72 16.13 -11.17 -6.67
N GLY A 73 15.21 -11.18 -7.66
CA GLY A 73 15.42 -11.72 -9.00
C GLY A 73 16.43 -10.96 -9.88
N HIS A 74 16.49 -11.29 -11.17
CA HIS A 74 17.47 -10.78 -12.14
C HIS A 74 17.56 -9.23 -12.18
N LEU A 75 16.48 -8.54 -11.83
CA LEU A 75 16.42 -7.11 -11.55
C LEU A 75 16.14 -6.87 -10.06
N ASN A 76 17.15 -7.09 -9.22
CA ASN A 76 17.03 -6.97 -7.76
C ASN A 76 16.63 -5.54 -7.35
N LEU A 77 15.39 -5.38 -6.88
CA LEU A 77 14.84 -4.10 -6.41
C LEU A 77 15.16 -3.81 -4.94
N ALA A 78 15.62 -4.82 -4.19
CA ALA A 78 16.01 -4.68 -2.79
C ALA A 78 17.39 -4.02 -2.61
N ARG A 79 18.13 -3.76 -3.70
CA ARG A 79 19.35 -2.94 -3.62
C ARG A 79 19.03 -1.46 -3.37
N GLN A 80 19.89 -0.81 -2.59
CA GLN A 80 19.81 0.63 -2.34
C GLN A 80 20.24 1.46 -3.56
N ASP A 81 21.01 0.93 -4.50
CA ASP A 81 21.50 1.63 -5.69
C ASP A 81 20.73 1.19 -6.95
N ARG A 82 19.55 1.77 -7.17
CA ARG A 82 18.76 1.47 -8.37
C ARG A 82 19.24 2.31 -9.54
N ARG A 83 19.49 1.67 -10.69
CA ARG A 83 19.92 2.33 -11.94
C ARG A 83 18.99 3.47 -12.40
N ARG A 84 17.71 3.43 -12.05
CA ARG A 84 16.70 4.44 -12.43
C ARG A 84 16.42 5.49 -11.33
N GLY A 85 17.16 5.44 -10.23
CA GLY A 85 16.97 6.29 -9.05
C GLY A 85 15.96 5.72 -8.06
N ASN A 86 15.92 6.32 -6.86
CA ASN A 86 15.07 5.86 -5.75
C ASN A 86 13.94 6.80 -5.35
N GLY A 87 13.86 8.01 -5.92
CA GLY A 87 12.81 8.99 -5.61
C GLY A 87 11.40 8.40 -5.78
N PHE A 88 10.45 8.78 -4.91
CA PHE A 88 9.10 8.20 -4.93
C PHE A 88 8.43 8.47 -6.28
N ALA A 89 8.47 9.72 -6.75
CA ALA A 89 7.90 10.08 -8.04
C ALA A 89 8.59 9.35 -9.21
N ARG A 90 9.90 9.12 -9.12
CA ARG A 90 10.63 8.41 -10.17
C ARG A 90 10.33 6.92 -10.19
N VAL A 91 10.21 6.29 -9.02
CA VAL A 91 9.81 4.88 -8.91
C VAL A 91 8.38 4.70 -9.43
N PHE A 92 7.46 5.60 -9.04
CA PHE A 92 6.10 5.63 -9.55
C PHE A 92 6.07 5.70 -11.09
N ASP A 93 6.78 6.68 -11.66
CA ASP A 93 6.86 6.89 -13.10
C ASP A 93 7.40 5.66 -13.86
N VAL A 94 8.45 5.03 -13.33
CA VAL A 94 9.02 3.80 -13.91
C VAL A 94 8.03 2.64 -13.86
N ILE A 95 7.26 2.49 -12.79
CA ILE A 95 6.23 1.44 -12.69
C ILE A 95 5.13 1.75 -13.70
N ALA A 96 4.57 2.96 -13.65
CA ALA A 96 3.42 3.37 -14.45
C ALA A 96 3.70 3.34 -15.97
N HIS A 97 4.89 3.78 -16.40
CA HIS A 97 5.20 4.08 -17.81
C HIS A 97 6.44 3.36 -18.36
N GLY A 98 7.07 2.48 -17.58
CA GLY A 98 8.32 1.82 -17.96
C GLY A 98 8.18 0.56 -18.80
N HIS A 99 6.96 0.21 -19.26
CA HIS A 99 6.64 -1.10 -19.83
C HIS A 99 6.09 -1.02 -21.27
N GLY A 100 6.09 0.17 -21.88
CA GLY A 100 5.71 0.41 -23.27
C GLY A 100 4.26 -0.04 -23.55
N PRO A 101 4.02 -0.99 -24.47
CA PRO A 101 2.68 -1.51 -24.73
C PRO A 101 1.98 -2.17 -23.51
N ARG A 102 2.71 -2.38 -22.41
CA ARG A 102 2.21 -2.96 -21.15
C ARG A 102 2.23 -1.97 -19.99
N ASP A 103 2.21 -0.66 -20.28
CA ASP A 103 2.19 0.38 -19.26
C ASP A 103 1.05 0.20 -18.26
N TYR A 104 1.41 0.26 -16.98
CA TYR A 104 0.50 0.02 -15.88
C TYR A 104 -0.39 1.23 -15.57
N ALA A 105 -0.03 2.43 -16.05
CA ALA A 105 -0.80 3.66 -15.83
C ALA A 105 -2.28 3.56 -16.23
N ASN A 106 -2.58 2.76 -17.26
CA ASN A 106 -3.94 2.60 -17.79
C ASN A 106 -4.66 1.35 -17.25
N ARG A 107 -4.01 0.59 -16.37
CA ARG A 107 -4.38 -0.78 -15.99
C ARG A 107 -4.53 -0.96 -14.48
N ILE A 108 -3.67 -0.26 -13.74
CA ILE A 108 -3.63 -0.29 -12.28
C ILE A 108 -4.22 1.03 -11.79
N PRO A 109 -5.22 1.00 -10.88
CA PRO A 109 -5.70 2.20 -10.21
C PRO A 109 -4.53 3.00 -9.63
N VAL A 110 -4.55 4.32 -9.84
CA VAL A 110 -3.46 5.22 -9.43
C VAL A 110 -3.04 5.01 -7.97
N GLU A 111 -4.00 4.83 -7.07
CA GLU A 111 -3.76 4.54 -5.66
C GLU A 111 -2.93 3.27 -5.43
N GLN A 112 -3.22 2.22 -6.20
CA GLN A 112 -2.47 0.97 -6.11
C GLN A 112 -1.05 1.14 -6.67
N LEU A 113 -0.85 2.01 -7.66
CA LEU A 113 0.50 2.40 -8.09
C LEU A 113 1.25 3.15 -6.98
N TRP A 114 0.60 3.99 -6.18
CA TRP A 114 1.19 4.61 -4.99
C TRP A 114 1.61 3.57 -3.95
N GLN A 115 0.76 2.58 -3.68
CA GLN A 115 1.05 1.50 -2.73
C GLN A 115 2.20 0.60 -3.21
N ILE A 116 2.19 0.17 -4.49
CA ILE A 116 3.29 -0.61 -5.08
C ILE A 116 4.59 0.21 -5.03
N THR A 117 4.53 1.51 -5.31
CA THR A 117 5.70 2.41 -5.21
C THR A 117 6.27 2.43 -3.78
N ALA A 118 5.40 2.56 -2.77
CA ALA A 118 5.81 2.53 -1.37
C ALA A 118 6.46 1.19 -1.00
N TYR A 119 5.85 0.07 -1.39
CA TYR A 119 6.41 -1.27 -1.20
C TYR A 119 7.79 -1.42 -1.85
N VAL A 120 7.92 -1.07 -3.13
CA VAL A 120 9.18 -1.15 -3.86
C VAL A 120 10.25 -0.32 -3.17
N ARG A 121 9.92 0.89 -2.69
CA ARG A 121 10.85 1.74 -1.93
C ARG A 121 11.25 1.18 -0.57
N ASP A 122 10.40 0.41 0.08
CA ASP A 122 10.64 -0.18 1.39
C ASP A 122 11.47 -1.48 1.32
N LEU A 123 11.53 -2.15 0.16
CA LEU A 123 12.29 -3.40 -0.04
C LEU A 123 13.73 -3.40 0.52
N PRO A 124 14.57 -2.35 0.34
CA PRO A 124 15.93 -2.34 0.89
C PRO A 124 15.99 -2.31 2.42
N LEU A 125 14.88 -1.96 3.08
CA LEU A 125 14.73 -1.94 4.53
C LEU A 125 14.17 -3.28 5.07
N HIS A 126 13.90 -4.26 4.20
CA HIS A 126 13.37 -5.55 4.61
C HIS A 126 14.45 -6.46 5.22
N TYR A 127 14.62 -6.36 6.53
CA TYR A 127 15.38 -7.36 7.30
C TYR A 127 14.70 -8.75 7.26
N PRO A 128 15.42 -9.85 7.57
CA PRO A 128 14.93 -11.22 7.33
C PRO A 128 13.55 -11.53 7.93
N GLU A 129 13.31 -11.07 9.16
CA GLU A 129 12.03 -11.25 9.86
C GLU A 129 10.86 -10.58 9.13
N LYS A 130 11.04 -9.33 8.68
CA LYS A 130 10.02 -8.59 7.92
C LYS A 130 9.71 -9.27 6.59
N ARG A 131 10.74 -9.77 5.89
CA ARG A 131 10.55 -10.56 4.66
C ARG A 131 9.73 -11.81 4.91
N ARG A 132 10.04 -12.54 5.98
CA ARG A 132 9.32 -13.78 6.32
C ARG A 132 7.84 -13.52 6.61
N ARG A 133 7.51 -12.47 7.37
CA ARG A 133 6.11 -12.10 7.66
C ARG A 133 5.35 -11.75 6.39
N LEU A 134 5.91 -10.87 5.56
CA LEU A 134 5.28 -10.48 4.30
C LEU A 134 5.08 -11.67 3.35
N ALA A 135 6.07 -12.57 3.26
CA ALA A 135 5.94 -13.79 2.46
C ALA A 135 4.86 -14.74 3.00
N ALA A 136 4.76 -14.88 4.32
CA ALA A 136 3.72 -15.68 4.96
C ALA A 136 2.32 -15.11 4.66
N ASP A 137 2.14 -13.79 4.81
CA ASP A 137 0.88 -13.09 4.51
C ASP A 137 0.49 -13.24 3.03
N GLN A 138 1.46 -13.42 2.15
CA GLN A 138 1.29 -13.52 0.70
C GLN A 138 1.08 -14.95 0.17
N THR A 139 1.24 -15.98 1.00
CA THR A 139 1.27 -17.38 0.52
C THR A 139 -0.04 -17.83 -0.16
N ALA A 140 -1.18 -17.26 0.26
CA ALA A 140 -2.50 -17.59 -0.29
C ALA A 140 -3.06 -16.49 -1.22
N GLU A 141 -2.27 -15.47 -1.53
CA GLU A 141 -2.71 -14.37 -2.37
C GLU A 141 -2.67 -14.77 -3.86
N PRO A 142 -3.61 -14.29 -4.70
CA PRO A 142 -3.52 -14.51 -6.14
C PRO A 142 -2.24 -13.90 -6.71
N THR A 143 -1.76 -14.43 -7.82
CA THR A 143 -0.62 -13.87 -8.56
C THR A 143 -1.07 -13.56 -9.97
N GLY A 144 -0.29 -12.79 -10.75
CA GLY A 144 -0.69 -12.33 -12.10
C GLY A 144 -1.46 -13.29 -13.00
N LYS A 145 -1.25 -14.62 -12.91
CA LYS A 145 -2.00 -15.62 -13.69
C LYS A 145 -3.40 -15.95 -13.11
N THR A 146 -3.57 -15.84 -11.80
CA THR A 146 -4.80 -16.16 -11.08
C THR A 146 -5.56 -14.91 -10.61
N TRP A 147 -5.00 -13.72 -10.82
CA TRP A 147 -5.64 -12.43 -10.52
C TRP A 147 -6.58 -11.99 -11.64
N THR A 148 -7.83 -11.63 -11.29
CA THR A 148 -8.88 -11.20 -12.22
C THR A 148 -9.45 -9.82 -11.91
N GLY A 149 -8.82 -9.04 -11.03
CA GLY A 149 -9.27 -7.67 -10.74
C GLY A 149 -8.99 -6.69 -11.90
N PRO A 150 -9.12 -5.38 -11.66
CA PRO A 150 -8.94 -4.36 -12.71
C PRO A 150 -7.65 -4.57 -13.50
N GLN A 151 -7.75 -4.48 -14.83
CA GLN A 151 -6.66 -4.69 -15.78
C GLN A 151 -6.50 -3.49 -16.70
#